data_AF-A0AAD4LDB4-F1
#
_entry.id   AF-A0AAD4LDB4-F1
#
_cell.length_a   1.000
_cell.length_b   1.000
_cell.length_c   1.000
_cell.angle_alpha   90.00
_cell.angle_beta   90.00
_cell.angle_gamma   90.00
#
_symmetry.space_group_name_H-M   'P 1'
#
loop_
_entity.id
_entity.type
_entity.pdbx_description
1 polymer ?
#
loop_
_entity_poly.entity_id
_entity_poly.type
_entity_poly.pdbx_seq_one_letter_code
_entity_poly.pdbx_strand_id
1 'polypeptide(L)'
;MERFENMNDSELVVWSWRTGVRKLLVISTSMRSFAFLGDNFILASTATPPALLVYGLEQRPAHDATHASTYLLHFLIGALIHETLDILLTSDPSPGWLPSAGLQVPFQIAGDEQMIAMNLQRVDNWGHLEGETILIPTKTLLGQIESLLIKERHDVVWGSYGSHFLERVPLHGGWDVWTCFVFGMRHIIPRVIRLHGKPVMVVRDLSPTRFLKASEEEREESNALHQAMTRGSRMSYPRSILKCAPLPESIRNPQDVNLMISEDAIVVLDEDAVTGQVLMHLLTF
;
A
#
# COMPACT_ATOMS: atom_id res chain seq x y z
N MET A 1 -1.02 -1.43 46.28
CA MET A 1 -0.25 -2.22 45.29
C MET A 1 -0.77 -1.79 43.93
N GLU A 2 -0.26 -0.66 43.45
CA GLU A 2 -0.65 -0.06 42.18
C GLU A 2 -0.05 -0.91 41.05
N ARG A 3 -0.91 -1.38 40.14
CA ARG A 3 -0.48 -1.97 38.87
C ARG A 3 0.22 -0.87 38.10
N PHE A 4 1.54 -0.99 37.94
CA PHE A 4 2.21 -0.33 36.82
C PHE A 4 1.58 -0.89 35.55
N GLU A 5 0.71 -0.11 34.92
CA GLU A 5 0.20 -0.38 33.58
C GLU A 5 1.41 -0.49 32.65
N ASN A 6 1.60 -1.67 32.08
CA ASN A 6 2.65 -1.91 31.10
C ASN A 6 2.43 -0.94 29.93
N MET A 7 3.39 -0.03 29.76
CA MET A 7 3.41 0.95 28.69
C MET A 7 3.53 0.24 27.33
N ASN A 8 2.63 0.63 26.42
CA ASN A 8 2.64 0.43 24.95
C ASN A 8 1.88 -0.78 24.38
N ASP A 9 0.73 -1.14 24.94
CA ASP A 9 -0.24 -1.93 24.18
C ASP A 9 -0.86 -1.06 23.07
N SER A 10 -0.74 -1.47 21.81
CA SER A 10 -1.47 -0.86 20.69
C SER A 10 -2.89 -1.41 20.64
N GLU A 11 -3.87 -0.52 20.57
CA GLU A 11 -5.29 -0.86 20.43
C GLU A 11 -5.79 -0.49 19.03
N LEU A 12 -6.38 -1.45 18.32
CA LEU A 12 -7.12 -1.23 17.07
C LEU A 12 -8.60 -1.52 17.32
N VAL A 13 -9.44 -0.50 17.13
CA VAL A 13 -10.89 -0.63 17.28
C VAL A 13 -11.58 -0.23 15.98
N VAL A 14 -12.37 -1.14 15.42
CA VAL A 14 -13.19 -0.86 14.22
C VAL A 14 -14.65 -0.74 14.64
N TRP A 15 -15.26 0.37 14.28
CA TRP A 15 -16.66 0.68 14.58
C TRP A 15 -17.47 0.82 13.29
N SER A 16 -18.72 0.38 13.32
CA SER A 16 -19.70 0.80 12.32
C SER A 16 -20.22 2.19 12.70
N TRP A 17 -19.77 3.23 12.00
CA TRP A 17 -20.19 4.62 12.28
C TRP A 17 -21.72 4.82 12.17
N ARG A 18 -22.39 4.03 11.33
CA ARG A 18 -23.86 4.10 11.15
C ARG A 18 -24.64 3.55 12.33
N THR A 19 -24.16 2.46 12.94
CA THR A 19 -24.89 1.75 14.00
C THR A 19 -24.28 1.98 15.38
N GLY A 20 -23.08 2.54 15.46
CA GLY A 20 -22.30 2.63 16.69
C GLY A 20 -21.78 1.28 17.21
N VAL A 21 -21.96 0.18 16.46
CA VAL A 21 -21.57 -1.16 16.90
C VAL A 21 -20.08 -1.39 16.65
N ARG A 22 -19.36 -1.83 17.69
CA ARG A 22 -17.97 -2.28 17.57
C ARG A 22 -17.91 -3.59 16.77
N LYS A 23 -17.15 -3.57 15.67
CA LYS A 23 -16.93 -4.70 14.77
C LYS A 23 -15.68 -5.50 15.13
N LEU A 24 -14.61 -4.81 15.53
CA LEU A 24 -13.33 -5.44 15.90
C LEU A 24 -12.70 -4.67 17.06
N LEU A 25 -12.04 -5.40 17.95
CA LEU A 25 -11.10 -4.88 18.95
C LEU A 25 -9.87 -5.78 18.89
N VAL A 26 -8.68 -5.23 18.65
CA VAL A 26 -7.41 -5.97 18.74
C VAL A 26 -6.52 -5.19 19.70
N ILE A 27 -6.03 -5.87 20.73
CA ILE A 27 -5.02 -5.32 21.64
C ILE A 27 -3.75 -6.14 21.41
N SER A 28 -2.66 -5.47 21.05
CA SER A 28 -1.39 -6.11 20.76
C SER A 28 -0.22 -5.18 21.06
N THR A 29 0.80 -5.68 21.74
CA THR A 29 2.07 -4.98 21.95
C THR A 29 2.94 -4.88 20.70
N SER A 30 2.64 -5.69 19.67
CA SER A 30 3.49 -5.84 18.49
C SER A 30 2.90 -5.29 17.21
N MET A 31 1.64 -4.87 17.23
CA MET A 31 0.93 -4.32 16.07
C MET A 31 1.50 -2.94 15.71
N ARG A 32 1.84 -2.76 14.43
CA ARG A 32 2.49 -1.54 13.92
C ARG A 32 1.60 -0.72 13.01
N SER A 33 0.94 -1.37 12.06
CA SER A 33 0.01 -0.70 11.15
C SER A 33 -1.11 -1.64 10.73
N PHE A 34 -2.13 -1.09 10.08
CA PHE A 34 -3.23 -1.86 9.52
C PHE A 34 -3.73 -1.25 8.21
N ALA A 35 -4.37 -2.08 7.40
CA ALA A 35 -5.08 -1.69 6.20
C ALA A 35 -6.37 -2.52 6.08
N PHE A 36 -7.38 -1.96 5.42
CA PHE A 36 -8.57 -2.75 5.08
C PHE A 36 -8.22 -3.72 3.95
N LEU A 37 -8.70 -4.95 4.07
CA LEU A 37 -8.57 -5.98 3.05
C LEU A 37 -9.98 -6.33 2.56
N GLY A 38 -10.49 -5.50 1.66
CA GLY A 38 -11.91 -5.49 1.28
C GLY A 38 -12.82 -5.10 2.44
N ASP A 39 -14.11 -5.42 2.32
CA ASP A 39 -15.14 -4.93 3.26
C ASP A 39 -15.21 -5.70 4.58
N ASN A 40 -14.64 -6.91 4.63
CA ASN A 40 -14.87 -7.87 5.73
C ASN A 40 -13.61 -8.20 6.53
N PHE A 41 -12.44 -7.73 6.11
CA PHE A 41 -11.17 -8.10 6.73
C PHE A 41 -10.27 -6.90 6.99
N ILE A 42 -9.46 -7.03 8.04
CA ILE A 42 -8.36 -6.14 8.35
C ILE A 42 -7.06 -6.92 8.19
N LEU A 43 -6.10 -6.34 7.48
CA LEU A 43 -4.71 -6.79 7.47
C LEU A 43 -3.92 -5.92 8.43
N ALA A 44 -3.32 -6.52 9.46
CA ALA A 44 -2.43 -5.81 10.39
C ALA A 44 -1.00 -6.32 10.25
N SER A 45 -0.02 -5.45 10.44
CA SER A 45 1.38 -5.85 10.53
C SER A 45 1.84 -5.96 11.98
N THR A 46 2.74 -6.91 12.24
CA THR A 46 3.46 -7.04 13.52
C THR A 46 4.96 -6.81 13.32
N ALA A 47 5.68 -6.40 14.38
CA ALA A 47 7.13 -6.21 14.30
C ALA A 47 7.96 -7.41 14.81
N THR A 48 7.46 -8.23 15.73
CA THR A 48 8.27 -9.29 16.35
C THR A 48 7.43 -10.55 16.67
N PRO A 49 7.53 -11.62 15.87
CA PRO A 49 8.15 -11.65 14.55
C PRO A 49 7.39 -10.76 13.55
N PRO A 50 8.07 -10.22 12.53
CA PRO A 50 7.42 -9.50 11.45
C PRO A 50 6.49 -10.42 10.66
N ALA A 51 5.22 -10.06 10.63
CA ALA A 51 4.18 -10.84 9.95
C ALA A 51 2.99 -9.96 9.55
N LEU A 52 2.13 -10.49 8.68
CA LEU A 52 0.82 -9.91 8.43
C LEU A 52 -0.27 -10.82 8.99
N LEU A 53 -1.18 -10.25 9.78
CA LEU A 53 -2.28 -10.94 10.41
C LEU A 53 -3.59 -10.48 9.78
N VAL A 54 -4.46 -11.43 9.44
CA VAL A 54 -5.80 -11.14 8.91
C VAL A 54 -6.84 -11.33 9.99
N TYR A 55 -7.64 -10.30 10.24
CA TYR A 55 -8.78 -10.35 11.17
C TYR A 55 -10.09 -10.23 10.40
N GLY A 56 -11.10 -11.01 10.77
CA GLY A 56 -12.46 -10.87 10.23
C GLY A 56 -13.28 -9.86 11.03
N LEU A 57 -13.98 -8.95 10.36
CA LEU A 57 -14.82 -7.91 10.98
C LEU A 57 -16.17 -8.42 11.51
N GLU A 58 -16.62 -9.59 11.04
CA GLU A 58 -17.87 -10.21 11.48
C GLU A 58 -17.66 -11.24 12.61
N GLN A 59 -16.42 -11.43 13.06
CA GLN A 59 -16.16 -12.28 14.21
C GLN A 59 -16.64 -11.58 15.48
N ARG A 60 -17.79 -12.02 16.00
CA ARG A 60 -18.23 -11.59 17.32
C ARG A 60 -17.22 -12.09 18.35
N PRO A 61 -16.67 -11.22 19.20
CA PRO A 61 -15.91 -11.66 20.35
C PRO A 61 -16.77 -12.65 21.15
N ALA A 62 -16.23 -13.82 21.49
CA ALA A 62 -16.71 -14.48 22.69
C ALA A 62 -16.51 -13.48 23.84
N HIS A 63 -17.56 -13.19 24.60
CA HIS A 63 -17.47 -12.34 25.79
C HIS A 63 -16.23 -12.80 26.60
N ASP A 64 -15.23 -11.93 26.75
CA ASP A 64 -13.99 -12.10 27.55
C ASP A 64 -12.71 -12.63 26.88
N ALA A 65 -12.66 -12.88 25.56
CA ALA A 65 -11.40 -13.25 24.91
C ALA A 65 -10.50 -12.02 24.60
N THR A 66 -9.25 -12.03 25.06
CA THR A 66 -8.23 -11.09 24.59
C THR A 66 -7.87 -11.40 23.12
N HIS A 67 -8.11 -10.44 22.24
CA HIS A 67 -8.17 -10.64 20.78
C HIS A 67 -6.84 -10.84 20.05
N ALA A 68 -5.70 -10.79 20.74
CA ALA A 68 -4.39 -10.99 20.11
C ALA A 68 -4.27 -12.36 19.39
N SER A 69 -5.07 -13.35 19.76
CA SER A 69 -5.07 -14.70 19.20
C SER A 69 -6.18 -15.00 18.19
N THR A 70 -7.05 -14.04 17.85
CA THR A 70 -8.26 -14.28 17.03
C THR A 70 -8.07 -14.00 15.53
N TYR A 71 -6.84 -13.97 15.04
CA TYR A 71 -6.61 -13.80 13.61
C TYR A 71 -7.02 -15.08 12.83
N LEU A 72 -7.48 -14.89 11.60
CA LEU A 72 -7.84 -15.95 10.65
C LEU A 72 -6.61 -16.54 9.96
N LEU A 73 -5.75 -15.65 9.44
CA LEU A 73 -4.53 -16.02 8.73
C LEU A 73 -3.31 -15.27 9.26
N HIS A 74 -2.17 -15.93 9.16
CA HIS A 74 -0.87 -15.38 9.51
C HIS A 74 0.13 -15.61 8.39
N PHE A 75 0.46 -14.52 7.71
CA PHE A 75 1.42 -14.50 6.63
C PHE A 75 2.82 -14.30 7.20
N LEU A 76 3.63 -15.36 7.19
CA LEU A 76 5.00 -15.36 7.69
C LEU A 76 5.95 -14.76 6.66
N ILE A 77 6.50 -13.56 6.93
CA ILE A 77 7.28 -12.74 5.97
C ILE A 77 8.70 -13.31 5.68
N GLY A 78 9.04 -14.51 6.19
CA GLY A 78 10.16 -15.36 5.76
C GLY A 78 11.56 -14.72 5.73
N ALA A 79 12.36 -14.98 4.68
CA ALA A 79 13.76 -14.52 4.59
C ALA A 79 13.93 -12.99 4.38
N LEU A 80 12.84 -12.23 4.27
CA LEU A 80 12.89 -10.75 4.26
C LEU A 80 13.23 -10.18 5.67
N ILE A 81 13.26 -11.04 6.68
CA ILE A 81 13.07 -10.69 8.10
C ILE A 81 14.34 -10.30 8.85
N HIS A 82 15.54 -10.68 8.39
CA HIS A 82 16.70 -10.62 9.29
C HIS A 82 17.04 -9.22 9.84
N GLU A 83 16.52 -8.14 9.24
CA GLU A 83 16.81 -6.75 9.61
C GLU A 83 15.58 -5.81 9.53
N THR A 84 14.36 -6.34 9.38
CA THR A 84 13.17 -5.47 9.26
C THR A 84 12.82 -4.87 10.61
N LEU A 85 12.88 -3.54 10.72
CA LEU A 85 12.49 -2.78 11.91
C LEU A 85 10.98 -2.57 11.99
N ASP A 86 10.37 -2.22 10.86
CA ASP A 86 8.97 -1.81 10.80
C ASP A 86 8.31 -2.17 9.47
N ILE A 87 6.99 -2.34 9.54
CA ILE A 87 6.13 -2.67 8.41
C ILE A 87 4.94 -1.73 8.45
N LEU A 88 4.90 -0.79 7.50
CA LEU A 88 3.80 0.15 7.34
C LEU A 88 2.93 -0.25 6.15
N LEU A 89 1.67 -0.56 6.44
CA LEU A 89 0.65 -0.89 5.46
C LEU A 89 -0.09 0.38 5.05
N THR A 90 -0.27 0.55 3.75
CA THR A 90 -1.07 1.62 3.16
C THR A 90 -1.95 1.01 2.08
N SER A 91 -3.22 1.37 2.05
CA SER A 91 -4.15 0.99 1.00
C SER A 91 -5.04 2.17 0.66
N ASP A 92 -5.66 2.11 -0.51
CA ASP A 92 -6.79 2.97 -0.84
C ASP A 92 -7.93 2.72 0.16
N PRO A 93 -8.43 3.75 0.87
CA PRO A 93 -9.55 3.59 1.80
C PRO A 93 -10.90 3.46 1.09
N SER A 94 -10.94 3.53 -0.25
CA SER A 94 -12.17 3.44 -1.03
C SER A 94 -12.86 2.09 -0.82
N PRO A 95 -14.16 2.07 -0.48
CA PRO A 95 -14.89 0.83 -0.27
C PRO A 95 -14.91 0.01 -1.58
N GLY A 96 -15.03 -1.31 -1.48
CA GLY A 96 -15.27 -2.17 -2.64
C GLY A 96 -16.68 -2.01 -3.24
N TRP A 97 -17.33 -0.86 -3.03
CA TRP A 97 -18.72 -0.63 -3.36
C TRP A 97 -18.91 -0.70 -4.87
N LEU A 98 -19.77 -1.62 -5.29
CA LEU A 98 -20.24 -1.70 -6.66
C LEU A 98 -21.58 -0.94 -6.75
N PRO A 99 -21.70 0.06 -7.63
CA PRO A 99 -22.99 0.65 -7.97
C PRO A 99 -23.94 -0.43 -8.48
N SER A 100 -25.24 -0.25 -8.26
CA SER A 100 -26.25 -1.06 -8.94
C SER A 100 -26.07 -0.94 -10.46
N ALA A 101 -26.28 -2.02 -11.23
CA ALA A 101 -26.01 -2.06 -12.67
C ALA A 101 -26.70 -0.95 -13.51
N GLY A 102 -27.77 -0.32 -13.01
CA GLY A 102 -28.43 0.82 -13.66
C GLY A 102 -27.85 2.20 -13.33
N LEU A 103 -26.95 2.30 -12.34
CA LEU A 103 -26.30 3.52 -11.93
C LEU A 103 -24.93 3.57 -12.62
N GLN A 104 -24.84 4.31 -13.73
CA GLN A 104 -23.55 4.60 -14.36
C GLN A 104 -22.82 5.64 -13.51
N VAL A 105 -22.08 5.17 -12.50
CA VAL A 105 -21.06 6.03 -11.87
C VAL A 105 -19.82 5.95 -12.76
N PRO A 106 -19.29 7.11 -13.23
CA PRO A 106 -18.16 7.13 -14.14
C PRO A 106 -16.85 6.65 -13.51
N PHE A 107 -16.82 6.52 -12.19
CA PHE A 107 -15.63 6.22 -11.43
C PHE A 107 -15.95 5.11 -10.42
N GLN A 108 -15.37 3.95 -10.68
CA GLN A 108 -15.51 2.76 -9.86
C GLN A 108 -14.23 1.96 -10.01
N ILE A 109 -13.52 1.76 -8.90
CA ILE A 109 -12.53 0.69 -8.82
C ILE A 109 -13.29 -0.60 -8.53
N ALA A 110 -13.15 -1.59 -9.39
CA ALA A 110 -13.61 -2.93 -9.06
C ALA A 110 -12.86 -3.42 -7.82
N GLY A 111 -13.53 -4.04 -6.84
CA GLY A 111 -12.88 -4.44 -5.58
C GLY A 111 -11.68 -5.36 -5.76
N ASP A 112 -11.57 -6.05 -6.90
CA ASP A 112 -10.43 -6.91 -7.28
C ASP A 112 -9.24 -6.13 -7.90
N GLU A 113 -9.42 -4.84 -8.19
CA GLU A 113 -8.40 -3.90 -8.65
C GLU A 113 -7.88 -3.01 -7.51
N GLN A 114 -7.78 -3.54 -6.30
CA GLN A 114 -7.13 -2.87 -5.17
C GLN A 114 -5.76 -3.48 -4.85
N MET A 115 -4.88 -2.67 -4.28
CA MET A 115 -3.58 -3.11 -3.79
C MET A 115 -3.21 -2.44 -2.47
N ILE A 116 -2.36 -3.15 -1.74
CA ILE A 116 -1.77 -2.74 -0.47
C ILE A 116 -0.31 -2.46 -0.74
N ALA A 117 0.16 -1.26 -0.40
CA ALA A 117 1.56 -0.94 -0.29
C ALA A 117 2.07 -1.34 1.10
N MET A 118 2.99 -2.28 1.15
CA MET A 118 3.70 -2.70 2.34
C MET A 118 5.10 -2.09 2.33
N ASN A 119 5.29 -1.01 3.09
CA ASN A 119 6.57 -0.34 3.22
C ASN A 119 7.37 -1.03 4.33
N LEU A 120 8.49 -1.62 3.94
CA LEU A 120 9.44 -2.27 4.84
C LEU A 120 10.55 -1.27 5.14
N GLN A 121 10.86 -1.12 6.43
CA GLN A 121 12.03 -0.36 6.88
C GLN A 121 13.04 -1.31 7.51
N ARG A 122 14.32 -1.16 7.16
CA ARG A 122 15.42 -1.96 7.69
C ARG A 122 16.64 -1.10 7.96
N VAL A 123 17.53 -1.55 8.83
CA VAL A 123 18.84 -0.91 9.03
C VAL A 123 19.87 -1.71 8.27
N ASP A 124 20.63 -1.06 7.40
CA ASP A 124 21.74 -1.71 6.70
C ASP A 124 22.92 -2.01 7.67
N ASN A 125 23.95 -2.68 7.17
CA ASN A 125 25.15 -3.00 7.95
C ASN A 125 25.92 -1.77 8.45
N TRP A 126 25.62 -0.57 7.93
CA TRP A 126 26.27 0.69 8.28
C TRP A 126 25.41 1.56 9.20
N GLY A 127 24.22 1.09 9.59
CA GLY A 127 23.31 1.84 10.46
C GLY A 127 22.38 2.79 9.70
N HIS A 128 22.37 2.79 8.37
CA HIS A 128 21.43 3.62 7.61
C HIS A 128 20.07 2.95 7.51
N LEU A 129 19.01 3.76 7.63
CA LEU A 129 17.65 3.32 7.37
C LEU A 129 17.46 3.15 5.85
N GLU A 130 17.34 1.91 5.41
CA GLU A 130 16.86 1.58 4.08
C GLU A 130 15.38 1.21 4.14
N GLY A 131 14.72 1.31 3.00
CA GLY A 131 13.44 0.65 2.87
C GLY A 131 13.12 0.18 1.48
N GLU A 132 12.05 -0.59 1.42
CA GLU A 132 11.50 -1.15 0.19
C GLU A 132 9.98 -1.13 0.30
N THR A 133 9.31 -0.66 -0.74
CA THR A 133 7.85 -0.77 -0.84
C THR A 133 7.52 -2.01 -1.64
N ILE A 134 6.68 -2.87 -1.07
CA ILE A 134 6.16 -4.07 -1.71
C ILE A 134 4.68 -3.84 -2.03
N LEU A 135 4.33 -3.86 -3.32
CA LEU A 135 2.96 -3.69 -3.77
C LEU A 135 2.27 -5.06 -3.87
N ILE A 136 1.16 -5.24 -3.16
CA ILE A 136 0.45 -6.51 -3.01
C ILE A 136 -1.00 -6.34 -3.52
N PRO A 137 -1.41 -7.00 -4.61
CA PRO A 137 -2.81 -7.01 -5.01
C PRO A 137 -3.70 -7.64 -3.93
N THR A 138 -4.78 -6.96 -3.54
CA THR A 138 -5.72 -7.40 -2.50
C THR A 138 -6.30 -8.79 -2.81
N LYS A 139 -6.63 -9.05 -4.08
CA LYS A 139 -7.11 -10.36 -4.56
C LYS A 139 -6.15 -11.52 -4.27
N THR A 140 -4.85 -11.26 -4.20
CA THR A 140 -3.85 -12.29 -3.89
C THR A 140 -4.01 -12.78 -2.45
N LEU A 141 -4.25 -11.86 -1.51
CA LEU A 141 -4.47 -12.19 -0.11
C LEU A 141 -5.88 -12.76 0.12
N LEU A 142 -6.90 -12.17 -0.51
CA LEU A 142 -8.29 -12.66 -0.43
C LEU A 142 -8.44 -14.08 -1.00
N GLY A 143 -7.78 -14.41 -2.11
CA GLY A 143 -7.81 -15.77 -2.66
C GLY A 143 -7.24 -16.83 -1.71
N GLN A 144 -6.32 -16.45 -0.81
CA GLN A 144 -5.87 -17.36 0.26
C GLN A 144 -6.96 -17.56 1.33
N ILE A 145 -7.65 -16.48 1.71
CA ILE A 145 -8.77 -16.55 2.66
C ILE A 145 -9.88 -17.45 2.13
N GLU A 146 -10.23 -17.30 0.85
CA GLU A 146 -11.29 -18.07 0.19
C GLU A 146 -10.92 -19.55 0.00
N SER A 147 -9.66 -19.83 -0.36
CA SER A 147 -9.23 -21.21 -0.65
C SER A 147 -9.12 -22.09 0.60
N LEU A 148 -8.90 -21.50 1.78
CA LEU A 148 -8.59 -22.26 3.00
C LEU A 148 -9.80 -22.77 3.78
N LEU A 149 -11.06 -22.60 3.29
CA LEU A 149 -12.29 -23.02 4.00
C LEU A 149 -12.21 -22.77 5.53
N ILE A 150 -11.69 -21.59 5.90
CA ILE A 150 -11.02 -21.37 7.19
C ILE A 150 -12.00 -21.61 8.34
N LYS A 151 -11.86 -22.74 9.02
CA LYS A 151 -12.46 -23.01 10.34
C LYS A 151 -11.44 -22.81 11.46
N GLU A 152 -10.15 -22.88 11.15
CA GLU A 152 -9.05 -22.85 12.11
C GLU A 152 -7.94 -21.91 11.65
N ARG A 153 -7.10 -21.48 12.60
CA ARG A 153 -5.94 -20.62 12.39
C ARG A 153 -4.95 -21.28 11.42
N HIS A 154 -4.56 -20.56 10.36
CA HIS A 154 -3.59 -21.05 9.38
C HIS A 154 -2.41 -20.09 9.21
N ASP A 155 -1.21 -20.66 9.27
CA ASP A 155 0.04 -19.98 8.91
C ASP A 155 0.33 -20.22 7.42
N VAL A 156 0.64 -19.14 6.70
CA VAL A 156 0.93 -19.18 5.26
C VAL A 156 2.33 -18.63 5.03
N VAL A 157 3.24 -19.49 4.56
CA VAL A 157 4.66 -19.14 4.35
C VAL A 157 4.81 -18.28 3.10
N TRP A 158 5.37 -17.07 3.25
CA TRP A 158 5.47 -16.06 2.17
C TRP A 158 6.08 -16.57 0.87
N GLY A 159 7.15 -17.37 0.94
CA GLY A 159 7.85 -17.91 -0.24
C GLY A 159 6.99 -18.75 -1.18
N SER A 160 5.86 -19.29 -0.69
CA SER A 160 4.96 -20.13 -1.50
C SER A 160 4.00 -19.36 -2.41
N TYR A 161 3.79 -18.06 -2.18
CA TYR A 161 2.83 -17.24 -2.96
C TYR A 161 3.33 -15.83 -3.29
N GLY A 162 4.26 -15.28 -2.50
CA GLY A 162 4.66 -13.88 -2.59
C GLY A 162 5.34 -13.53 -3.91
N SER A 163 6.34 -14.27 -4.37
CA SER A 163 7.24 -13.79 -5.44
C SER A 163 6.56 -13.45 -6.78
N HIS A 164 5.36 -13.96 -7.07
CA HIS A 164 4.70 -13.82 -8.37
C HIS A 164 3.85 -12.56 -8.50
N PHE A 165 3.45 -11.95 -7.38
CA PHE A 165 2.50 -10.83 -7.34
C PHE A 165 3.03 -9.64 -6.56
N LEU A 166 4.34 -9.64 -6.24
CA LEU A 166 5.00 -8.58 -5.51
C LEU A 166 5.82 -7.77 -6.48
N GLU A 167 5.47 -6.51 -6.59
CA GLU A 167 6.32 -5.53 -7.25
C GLU A 167 7.12 -4.82 -6.16
N ARG A 168 8.45 -4.90 -6.25
CA ARG A 168 9.37 -4.17 -5.38
C ARG A 168 9.63 -2.80 -5.98
N VAL A 169 9.49 -1.77 -5.15
CA VAL A 169 9.79 -0.38 -5.50
C VAL A 169 10.79 0.13 -4.46
N PRO A 170 11.87 0.83 -4.86
CA PRO A 170 12.77 1.45 -3.89
C PRO A 170 11.96 2.34 -2.93
N LEU A 171 12.27 2.34 -1.64
CA LEU A 171 11.69 3.34 -0.74
C LEU A 171 12.27 4.71 -1.11
N HIS A 172 11.40 5.69 -1.26
CA HIS A 172 11.76 7.04 -1.64
C HIS A 172 11.39 7.98 -0.50
N GLY A 173 12.37 8.35 0.33
CA GLY A 173 12.21 9.36 1.38
C GLY A 173 11.35 8.92 2.57
N GLY A 174 11.30 9.77 3.59
CA GLY A 174 10.30 9.69 4.66
C GLY A 174 8.97 10.22 4.12
N TRP A 175 7.91 9.45 4.30
CA TRP A 175 6.59 9.76 3.75
C TRP A 175 5.77 10.41 4.86
N ASP A 176 5.14 11.54 4.56
CA ASP A 176 4.10 12.04 5.45
C ASP A 176 2.86 11.16 5.29
N VAL A 177 2.27 10.76 6.42
CA VAL A 177 1.15 9.81 6.56
C VAL A 177 -0.07 10.19 5.69
N TRP A 178 -0.14 11.43 5.19
CA TRP A 178 -1.23 11.98 4.40
C TRP A 178 -1.16 11.67 2.90
N THR A 179 -0.02 11.24 2.36
CA THR A 179 0.09 10.97 0.92
C THR A 179 -0.42 9.58 0.58
N CYS A 180 -1.58 9.46 -0.07
CA CYS A 180 -2.03 8.21 -0.67
C CYS A 180 -1.38 8.05 -2.05
N PHE A 181 -0.41 7.16 -2.17
CA PHE A 181 0.35 6.93 -3.41
C PHE A 181 -0.13 5.70 -4.19
N VAL A 182 -1.20 5.06 -3.69
CA VAL A 182 -1.86 3.94 -4.35
C VAL A 182 -3.34 4.26 -4.47
N PHE A 183 -3.87 4.15 -5.68
CA PHE A 183 -5.30 4.21 -5.94
C PHE A 183 -5.67 3.09 -6.92
N GLY A 184 -6.57 2.21 -6.49
CA GLY A 184 -6.82 0.96 -7.21
C GLY A 184 -5.50 0.22 -7.49
N MET A 185 -5.25 -0.17 -8.76
CA MET A 185 -3.99 -0.80 -9.21
C MET A 185 -2.91 0.19 -9.68
N ARG A 186 -3.08 1.49 -9.43
CA ARG A 186 -2.11 2.52 -9.83
C ARG A 186 -1.28 2.93 -8.62
N HIS A 187 0.01 3.11 -8.85
CA HIS A 187 0.98 3.55 -7.87
C HIS A 187 1.75 4.74 -8.43
N ILE A 188 1.67 5.91 -7.79
CA ILE A 188 2.52 7.03 -8.16
C ILE A 188 3.91 6.81 -7.56
N ILE A 189 4.94 6.89 -8.39
CA ILE A 189 6.31 6.87 -7.88
C ILE A 189 6.51 8.24 -7.21
N PRO A 190 6.80 8.28 -5.89
CA PRO A 190 6.90 9.52 -5.10
C PRO A 190 8.21 10.26 -5.40
N ARG A 191 8.49 10.47 -6.68
CA ARG A 191 9.68 11.12 -7.18
C ARG A 191 9.35 11.80 -8.48
N VAL A 192 9.55 13.12 -8.50
CA VAL A 192 9.55 13.88 -9.73
C VAL A 192 10.90 13.69 -10.41
N ILE A 193 10.87 13.33 -11.70
CA ILE A 193 12.06 13.24 -12.54
C ILE A 193 12.06 14.35 -13.58
N ARG A 194 13.22 14.65 -14.17
CA ARG A 194 13.29 15.57 -15.32
C ARG A 194 13.43 14.77 -16.60
N LEU A 195 12.44 14.86 -17.48
CA LEU A 195 12.47 14.27 -18.82
C LEU A 195 12.51 15.40 -19.84
N HIS A 196 13.56 15.44 -20.66
CA HIS A 196 13.83 16.54 -21.61
C HIS A 196 13.80 17.94 -20.94
N GLY A 197 14.32 18.04 -19.73
CA GLY A 197 14.37 19.29 -18.94
C GLY A 197 13.09 19.63 -18.19
N LYS A 198 11.95 18.98 -18.47
CA LYS A 198 10.66 19.24 -17.83
C LYS A 198 10.42 18.33 -16.62
N PRO A 199 9.86 18.84 -15.51
CA PRO A 199 9.46 18.00 -14.39
C PRO A 199 8.29 17.12 -14.82
N VAL A 200 8.41 15.81 -14.55
CA VAL A 200 7.35 14.84 -14.80
C VAL A 200 7.19 13.94 -13.59
N MET A 201 5.96 13.57 -13.28
CA MET A 201 5.63 12.49 -12.37
C MET A 201 5.52 11.18 -13.13
N VAL A 202 5.79 10.07 -12.46
CA VAL A 202 5.67 8.73 -13.04
C VAL A 202 4.60 7.95 -12.31
N VAL A 203 3.58 7.50 -13.05
CA VAL A 203 2.53 6.62 -12.55
C VAL A 203 2.79 5.22 -13.08
N ARG A 204 2.75 4.24 -12.19
CA ARG A 204 2.86 2.82 -12.50
C ARG A 204 1.47 2.19 -12.41
N ASP A 205 1.03 1.53 -13.47
CA ASP A 205 -0.22 0.77 -13.52
C ASP A 205 0.08 -0.72 -13.48
N LEU A 206 -0.31 -1.37 -12.38
CA LEU A 206 -0.07 -2.78 -12.10
C LEU A 206 -1.23 -3.68 -12.53
N SER A 207 -2.26 -3.16 -13.20
CA SER A 207 -3.37 -4.01 -13.67
C SER A 207 -2.90 -4.95 -14.78
N PRO A 208 -2.98 -6.29 -14.57
CA PRO A 208 -2.59 -7.26 -15.59
C PRO A 208 -3.43 -7.11 -16.86
N THR A 209 -4.72 -6.78 -16.71
CA THR A 209 -5.63 -6.58 -17.83
C THR A 209 -5.23 -5.39 -18.68
N ARG A 210 -4.84 -4.27 -18.06
CA ARG A 210 -4.38 -3.07 -18.78
C ARG A 210 -3.02 -3.30 -19.42
N PHE A 211 -2.11 -4.00 -18.74
CA PHE A 211 -0.84 -4.42 -19.34
C PHE A 211 -1.06 -5.29 -20.58
N LEU A 212 -1.94 -6.30 -20.52
CA LEU A 212 -2.25 -7.19 -21.64
C LEU A 212 -2.94 -6.47 -22.81
N LYS A 213 -3.71 -5.41 -22.55
CA LYS A 213 -4.37 -4.57 -23.57
C LYS A 213 -3.47 -3.47 -24.14
N ALA A 214 -2.40 -3.10 -23.45
CA ALA A 214 -1.46 -2.07 -23.91
C ALA A 214 -0.84 -2.46 -25.25
N SER A 215 -0.62 -1.46 -26.12
CA SER A 215 0.07 -1.66 -27.40
C SER A 215 1.54 -2.07 -27.17
N GLU A 216 2.18 -2.61 -28.21
CA GLU A 216 3.61 -2.90 -28.16
C GLU A 216 4.43 -1.63 -27.93
N GLU A 217 4.08 -0.54 -28.61
CA GLU A 217 4.66 0.79 -28.45
C GLU A 217 4.54 1.29 -26.99
N GLU A 218 3.34 1.22 -26.38
CA GLU A 218 3.15 1.63 -24.97
C GLU A 218 4.02 0.80 -24.01
N ARG A 219 4.21 -0.50 -24.29
CA ARG A 219 5.08 -1.36 -23.48
C ARG A 219 6.55 -1.03 -23.69
N GLU A 220 6.97 -0.73 -24.91
CA GLU A 220 8.34 -0.32 -25.22
C GLU A 220 8.69 1.02 -24.55
N GLU A 221 7.80 2.02 -24.61
CA GLU A 221 7.95 3.28 -23.91
C GLU A 221 8.05 3.08 -22.39
N SER A 222 7.15 2.28 -21.82
CA SER A 222 7.19 1.89 -20.40
C SER A 222 8.52 1.23 -20.03
N ASN A 223 9.03 0.32 -20.86
CA ASN A 223 10.31 -0.35 -20.65
C ASN A 223 11.49 0.62 -20.72
N ALA A 224 11.51 1.52 -21.69
CA ALA A 224 12.55 2.54 -21.83
C ALA A 224 12.56 3.47 -20.61
N LEU A 225 11.39 3.89 -20.14
CA LEU A 225 11.24 4.68 -18.92
C LEU A 225 11.73 3.94 -17.68
N HIS A 226 11.38 2.65 -17.55
CA HIS A 226 11.85 1.82 -16.46
C HIS A 226 13.38 1.72 -16.42
N GLN A 227 14.01 1.46 -17.57
CA GLN A 227 15.48 1.38 -17.69
C GLN A 227 16.16 2.70 -17.33
N ALA A 228 15.58 3.83 -17.75
CA ALA A 228 16.08 5.16 -17.40
C ALA A 228 16.03 5.41 -15.89
N MET A 229 14.97 4.95 -15.21
CA MET A 229 14.79 5.12 -13.77
C MET A 229 15.70 4.22 -12.93
N THR A 230 15.92 2.98 -13.35
CA THR A 230 16.68 1.99 -12.57
C THR A 230 18.19 2.04 -12.79
N ARG A 231 18.69 3.00 -13.59
CA ARG A 231 20.12 3.15 -13.93
C ARG A 231 20.77 1.84 -14.40
N GLY A 232 20.01 1.00 -15.10
CA GLY A 232 20.48 -0.29 -15.60
C GLY A 232 20.55 -1.42 -14.57
N SER A 233 19.92 -1.28 -13.40
CA SER A 233 19.72 -2.42 -12.49
C SER A 233 18.96 -3.52 -13.22
N ARG A 234 19.47 -4.76 -13.16
CA ARG A 234 18.87 -5.96 -13.77
C ARG A 234 17.65 -6.44 -12.99
N MET A 235 16.75 -5.54 -12.61
CA MET A 235 15.44 -5.95 -12.12
C MET A 235 14.68 -6.62 -13.27
N SER A 236 13.94 -7.69 -12.94
CA SER A 236 13.00 -8.31 -13.87
C SER A 236 12.13 -7.25 -14.53
N TYR A 237 11.86 -7.41 -15.83
CA TYR A 237 10.95 -6.54 -16.56
C TYR A 237 9.65 -6.35 -15.76
N PRO A 238 9.21 -5.11 -15.55
CA PRO A 238 8.01 -4.84 -14.79
C PRO A 238 6.81 -5.38 -15.57
N ARG A 239 5.93 -6.14 -14.90
CA ARG A 239 4.60 -6.51 -15.44
C ARG A 239 3.61 -5.36 -15.24
N SER A 240 4.07 -4.14 -15.51
CA SER A 240 3.32 -2.90 -15.28
C SER A 240 3.57 -1.91 -16.40
N ILE A 241 2.63 -0.98 -16.57
CA ILE A 241 2.75 0.13 -17.53
C ILE A 241 3.17 1.38 -16.76
N LEU A 242 4.30 1.97 -17.12
CA LEU A 242 4.74 3.26 -16.62
C LEU A 242 4.26 4.37 -17.55
N LYS A 243 3.65 5.41 -16.99
CA LYS A 243 3.23 6.61 -17.71
C LYS A 243 3.85 7.84 -17.06
N CYS A 244 4.39 8.72 -17.89
CA CYS A 244 4.81 10.06 -17.46
C CYS A 244 3.64 11.02 -17.61
N ALA A 245 3.48 11.90 -16.63
CA ALA A 245 2.60 13.06 -16.75
C ALA A 245 3.40 14.33 -16.46
N PRO A 246 3.32 15.35 -17.32
CA PRO A 246 4.02 16.60 -17.11
C PRO A 246 3.48 17.32 -15.88
N LEU A 247 4.39 17.91 -15.11
CA LEU A 247 4.04 18.77 -13.99
C LEU A 247 4.14 20.25 -14.38
N PRO A 248 3.47 21.16 -13.65
CA PRO A 248 3.60 22.60 -13.86
C PRO A 248 5.06 23.05 -13.82
N GLU A 249 5.44 23.96 -14.73
CA GLU A 249 6.80 24.51 -14.78
C GLU A 249 7.15 25.38 -13.55
N SER A 250 6.15 25.75 -12.75
CA SER A 250 6.34 26.42 -11.46
C SER A 250 7.10 25.57 -10.45
N ILE A 251 7.07 24.24 -10.58
CA ILE A 251 7.78 23.33 -9.70
C ILE A 251 9.29 23.45 -9.96
N ARG A 252 9.98 24.10 -9.02
CA ARG A 252 11.43 24.38 -9.14
C ARG A 252 12.27 23.20 -8.72
N ASN A 253 11.95 22.64 -7.55
CA ASN A 253 12.71 21.57 -6.94
C ASN A 253 11.88 20.27 -6.88
N PRO A 254 12.20 19.27 -7.71
CA PRO A 254 11.57 17.95 -7.69
C PRO A 254 11.58 17.23 -6.33
N GLN A 255 12.48 17.63 -5.40
CA GLN A 255 12.60 17.03 -4.07
C GLN A 255 11.60 17.60 -3.06
N ASP A 256 11.03 18.78 -3.33
CA ASP A 256 10.11 19.48 -2.43
C ASP A 256 8.64 19.22 -2.80
N VAL A 257 8.41 18.16 -3.59
CA VAL A 257 7.10 17.80 -4.13
C VAL A 257 6.57 16.54 -3.48
N ASN A 258 5.40 16.65 -2.85
CA ASN A 258 4.62 15.51 -2.41
C ASN A 258 3.53 15.18 -3.43
N LEU A 259 3.35 13.89 -3.69
CA LEU A 259 2.42 13.38 -4.69
C LEU A 259 1.38 12.48 -4.02
N MET A 260 0.12 12.67 -4.40
CA MET A 260 -0.99 11.81 -4.00
C MET A 260 -1.83 11.49 -5.24
N ILE A 261 -2.23 10.23 -5.39
CA ILE A 261 -3.14 9.79 -6.43
C ILE A 261 -4.51 9.50 -5.83
N SER A 262 -5.55 10.05 -6.44
CA SER A 262 -6.95 9.74 -6.18
C SER A 262 -7.61 9.17 -7.43
N GLU A 263 -8.92 9.01 -7.35
CA GLU A 263 -9.75 8.49 -8.43
C GLU A 263 -9.71 9.31 -9.71
N ASP A 264 -9.92 10.59 -9.55
CA ASP A 264 -10.16 11.56 -10.60
C ASP A 264 -9.00 12.55 -10.76
N ALA A 265 -8.05 12.53 -9.83
CA ALA A 265 -6.97 13.50 -9.82
C ALA A 265 -5.66 12.95 -9.27
N ILE A 266 -4.60 13.68 -9.57
CA ILE A 266 -3.34 13.63 -8.84
C ILE A 266 -3.15 14.98 -8.16
N VAL A 267 -2.97 14.94 -6.85
CA VAL A 267 -2.66 16.10 -6.02
C VAL A 267 -1.16 16.21 -5.91
N VAL A 268 -0.64 17.39 -6.25
CA VAL A 268 0.77 17.73 -6.19
C VAL A 268 0.92 18.87 -5.21
N LEU A 269 1.63 18.64 -4.10
CA LEU A 269 1.96 19.67 -3.13
C LEU A 269 3.41 20.07 -3.34
N ASP A 270 3.64 21.33 -3.73
CA ASP A 270 4.95 21.93 -3.96
C ASP A 270 5.23 22.91 -2.82
N GLU A 271 6.25 22.65 -2.00
CA GLU A 271 6.64 23.54 -0.93
C GLU A 271 7.76 24.48 -1.41
N ASP A 272 7.47 25.78 -1.47
CA ASP A 272 8.48 26.77 -1.82
C ASP A 272 9.48 26.92 -0.66
N ALA A 273 10.69 26.39 -0.84
CA ALA A 273 11.73 26.39 0.18
C ALA A 273 12.16 27.79 0.68
N VAL A 274 11.87 28.87 -0.05
CA VAL A 274 12.24 30.25 0.33
C VAL A 274 11.16 30.87 1.20
N THR A 275 9.89 30.65 0.85
CA THR A 275 8.74 31.29 1.48
C THR A 275 8.03 30.39 2.50
N GLY A 276 8.26 29.09 2.45
CA GLY A 276 7.50 28.07 3.18
C GLY A 276 6.05 27.95 2.69
N GLN A 277 5.70 28.58 1.57
CA GLN A 277 4.35 28.51 1.02
C GLN A 277 4.14 27.16 0.33
N VAL A 278 3.08 26.44 0.73
CA VAL A 278 2.65 25.22 0.05
C VAL A 278 1.68 25.58 -1.07
N LEU A 279 2.04 25.21 -2.30
CA LEU A 279 1.19 25.30 -3.48
C LEU A 279 0.57 23.93 -3.76
N MET A 280 -0.75 23.90 -3.98
CA MET A 280 -1.47 22.69 -4.33
C MET A 280 -1.87 22.76 -5.80
N HIS A 281 -1.43 21.78 -6.59
CA HIS A 281 -1.87 21.57 -7.96
C HIS A 281 -2.75 20.33 -8.04
N LEU A 282 -3.87 20.44 -8.75
CA LEU A 282 -4.80 19.35 -9.00
C LEU A 282 -4.75 19.00 -10.49
N LEU A 283 -4.32 17.78 -10.81
CA LEU A 283 -4.20 17.27 -12.18
C LEU A 283 -5.32 16.25 -12.41
N THR A 284 -6.33 16.60 -13.21
CA THR A 284 -7.47 15.72 -13.49
C THR A 284 -7.23 14.85 -14.73
N PHE A 285 -7.79 13.64 -14.75
CA PHE A 285 -7.67 12.69 -15.88
C PHE A 285 -8.61 12.97 -17.05
#